data_AF-A0A923Q3J6-F1
#
_entry.id   AF-A0A923Q3J6-F1
#
_cell.length_a   1.000
_cell.length_b   1.000
_cell.length_c   1.000
_cell.angle_alpha   90.00
_cell.angle_beta   90.00
_cell.angle_gamma   90.00
#
_symmetry.space_group_name_H-M   'P 1'
#
loop_
_entity.id
_entity.type
_entity.pdbx_description
1 polymer ?
#
loop_
_entity_poly.entity_id
_entity_poly.type
_entity_poly.pdbx_seq_one_letter_code
_entity_poly.pdbx_strand_id
1 'polypeptide(L)'
;MELQSDIFELSPPVVLQKMKIANATSYIAREDLLEGGSKQRAIAPYLEDLVRAGYTHFIYASPFCGFAQVALAASARKLDYLVHMKQKLSE
;
A
#
# COMPACT_ATOMS: atom_id res chain seq x y z
N MET A 1 -12.62 8.37 17.71
CA MET A 1 -12.45 7.43 16.59
C MET A 1 -11.27 6.54 16.96
N GLU A 2 -11.54 5.31 17.37
CA GLU A 2 -10.50 4.36 17.81
C GLU A 2 -9.81 3.79 16.56
N LEU A 3 -8.53 4.12 16.37
CA LEU A 3 -7.73 3.82 15.17
C LEU A 3 -6.78 2.62 15.36
N GLN A 4 -6.89 1.89 16.48
CA GLN A 4 -5.92 0.83 16.83
C GLN A 4 -6.13 -0.48 16.03
N SER A 5 -7.28 -0.66 15.40
CA SER A 5 -7.63 -1.84 14.60
C SER A 5 -7.07 -1.83 13.18
N ASP A 6 -6.69 -0.67 12.65
CA ASP A 6 -6.64 -0.47 11.20
C ASP A 6 -5.27 -0.85 10.59
N ILE A 7 -4.20 -0.87 11.40
CA ILE A 7 -2.84 -1.24 10.94
C ILE A 7 -2.81 -2.67 10.37
N PHE A 8 -3.52 -3.61 11.01
CA PHE A 8 -3.59 -5.01 10.55
C PHE A 8 -4.39 -5.16 9.25
N GLU A 9 -5.36 -4.28 9.00
CA GLU A 9 -6.16 -4.29 7.78
C GLU A 9 -5.43 -3.65 6.59
N LEU A 10 -4.61 -2.64 6.90
CA LEU A 10 -3.89 -1.82 5.92
C LEU A 10 -2.53 -2.38 5.54
N SER A 11 -1.82 -3.01 6.46
CA SER A 11 -0.54 -3.68 6.20
C SER A 11 -0.46 -4.99 7.00
N PRO A 12 -1.18 -6.04 6.57
CA PRO A 12 -1.20 -7.30 7.30
C PRO A 12 0.19 -7.97 7.34
N PRO A 13 0.42 -8.91 8.27
CA PRO A 13 1.66 -9.67 8.35
C PRO A 13 2.06 -10.31 7.01
N VAL A 14 3.37 -10.43 6.78
CA VAL A 14 3.90 -11.04 5.56
C VAL A 14 3.49 -12.52 5.49
N VAL A 15 2.77 -12.88 4.44
CA VAL A 15 2.49 -14.28 4.12
C VAL A 15 3.71 -14.87 3.43
N LEU A 16 4.34 -15.86 4.06
CA LEU A 16 5.46 -16.60 3.49
C LEU A 16 4.97 -17.91 2.89
N GLN A 17 5.14 -18.06 1.57
CA GLN A 17 4.95 -19.32 0.89
C GLN A 17 6.27 -20.09 0.85
N LYS A 18 6.29 -21.26 1.47
CA LYS A 18 7.42 -22.19 1.40
C LYS A 18 7.34 -23.02 0.12
N MET A 19 8.43 -23.10 -0.62
CA MET A 19 8.56 -23.99 -1.78
C MET A 19 9.86 -24.77 -1.71
N LYS A 20 9.84 -26.03 -2.16
CA LYS A 20 11.07 -26.80 -2.43
C LYS A 20 11.48 -26.55 -3.87
N ILE A 21 12.71 -26.10 -4.08
CA ILE A 21 13.30 -25.91 -5.41
C ILE A 21 14.62 -26.69 -5.41
N ALA A 22 14.67 -27.73 -6.25
CA ALA A 22 15.74 -28.73 -6.22
C ALA A 22 15.99 -29.26 -4.78
N ASN A 23 17.20 -29.11 -4.27
CA ASN A 23 17.60 -29.57 -2.93
C ASN A 23 17.50 -28.47 -1.85
N ALA A 24 16.93 -27.31 -2.17
CA ALA A 24 16.82 -26.18 -1.25
C ALA A 24 15.36 -25.88 -0.90
N THR A 25 15.19 -25.22 0.25
CA THR A 25 13.93 -24.60 0.65
C THR A 25 14.01 -23.11 0.35
N SER A 26 13.05 -22.60 -0.40
CA SER A 26 12.86 -21.18 -0.67
C SER A 26 11.60 -20.66 0.02
N TYR A 27 11.65 -19.43 0.50
CA TYR A 27 10.51 -18.73 1.07
C TYR A 27 10.18 -17.52 0.18
N ILE A 28 8.93 -17.41 -0.23
CA ILE A 28 8.43 -16.32 -1.06
C ILE A 28 7.53 -15.46 -0.20
N ALA A 29 7.86 -14.17 -0.06
CA ALA A 29 6.95 -13.19 0.49
C ALA A 29 5.84 -12.89 -0.54
N ARG A 30 4.61 -13.26 -0.20
CA ARG A 30 3.44 -13.12 -1.08
C ARG A 30 2.84 -11.71 -1.00
N GLU A 31 3.66 -10.74 -1.36
CA GLU A 31 3.28 -9.32 -1.46
C GLU A 31 2.23 -9.06 -2.54
N ASP A 32 2.13 -9.97 -3.52
CA ASP A 32 1.12 -9.96 -4.59
C ASP A 32 -0.30 -10.22 -4.07
N LEU A 33 -0.46 -10.75 -2.85
CA LEU A 33 -1.76 -10.88 -2.20
C LEU A 33 -2.28 -9.56 -1.63
N LEU A 34 -1.40 -8.54 -1.52
CA LEU A 34 -1.83 -7.19 -1.14
C LEU A 34 -2.40 -6.48 -2.36
N GLU A 35 -3.55 -5.83 -2.19
CA GLU A 35 -4.22 -5.09 -3.26
C GLU A 35 -3.33 -3.99 -3.86
N GLY A 36 -2.56 -3.28 -3.02
CA GLY A 36 -1.56 -2.30 -3.43
C GLY A 36 -0.18 -2.88 -3.70
N GLY A 37 -0.03 -4.21 -3.67
CA GLY A 37 1.25 -4.90 -3.73
C GLY A 37 2.22 -4.47 -2.62
N SER A 38 3.52 -4.70 -2.85
CA SER A 38 4.56 -4.40 -1.86
C SER A 38 4.64 -2.93 -1.43
N LYS A 39 4.19 -1.98 -2.28
CA LYS A 39 4.20 -0.54 -1.96
C LYS A 39 3.15 -0.17 -0.91
N GLN A 40 2.10 -0.98 -0.76
CA GLN A 40 1.10 -0.81 0.29
C GLN A 40 1.76 -0.78 1.69
N ARG A 41 2.79 -1.60 1.91
CA ARG A 41 3.49 -1.65 3.21
C ARG A 41 4.13 -0.32 3.63
N ALA A 42 4.52 0.51 2.67
CA ALA A 42 5.07 1.83 2.95
C ALA A 42 3.97 2.89 2.99
N ILE A 43 3.03 2.84 2.04
CA ILE A 43 2.01 3.87 1.87
C ILE A 43 0.97 3.84 2.99
N ALA A 44 0.52 2.66 3.41
CA ALA A 44 -0.56 2.55 4.37
C ALA A 44 -0.24 3.18 5.74
N PRO A 45 0.89 2.85 6.41
CA PRO A 45 1.22 3.50 7.69
C PRO A 45 1.50 5.00 7.53
N TYR A 46 2.12 5.41 6.42
CA TYR A 46 2.37 6.83 6.15
C TYR A 46 1.07 7.62 5.98
N LEU A 47 0.10 7.06 5.25
CA LEU A 47 -1.19 7.68 5.04
C LEU A 47 -1.98 7.76 6.35
N GLU A 48 -1.92 6.72 7.17
CA GLU A 48 -2.53 6.70 8.49
C GLU A 48 -1.96 7.78 9.42
N ASP A 49 -0.64 7.95 9.46
CA ASP A 49 0.02 9.00 10.24
C ASP A 49 -0.44 10.40 9.82
N LEU A 50 -0.59 10.64 8.52
CA LEU A 50 -1.10 11.91 8.00
C LEU A 50 -2.58 12.13 8.35
N VAL A 51 -3.41 11.09 8.22
CA VAL A 51 -4.81 11.13 8.63
C VAL A 51 -4.94 11.47 10.11
N ARG A 52 -4.13 10.83 10.96
CA ARG A 52 -4.06 11.10 12.41
C ARG A 52 -3.61 12.53 12.72
N ALA A 53 -2.75 13.09 11.88
CA ALA A 53 -2.34 14.49 11.97
C ALA A 53 -3.40 15.48 11.44
N GLY A 54 -4.55 14.99 10.94
CA GLY A 54 -5.68 15.81 10.50
C GLY A 54 -5.67 16.17 9.02
N TYR A 55 -4.79 15.57 8.21
CA TYR A 55 -4.80 15.78 6.76
C TYR A 55 -5.93 14.98 6.10
N THR A 56 -6.67 15.61 5.20
CA THR A 56 -7.85 15.02 4.56
C THR A 56 -7.75 14.94 3.03
N HIS A 57 -6.75 15.57 2.44
CA HIS A 57 -6.56 15.65 0.99
C HIS A 57 -5.12 15.30 0.64
N PHE A 58 -4.97 14.27 -0.20
CA PHE A 58 -3.65 13.77 -0.61
C PHE A 58 -3.46 14.00 -2.11
N ILE A 59 -2.34 14.63 -2.47
CA ILE A 59 -1.95 14.84 -3.87
C ILE A 59 -0.73 13.99 -4.15
N TYR A 60 -0.83 13.10 -5.14
CA TYR A 60 0.29 12.27 -5.56
C TYR A 60 0.66 12.54 -7.02
N ALA A 61 1.93 12.84 -7.24
CA ALA A 61 2.49 13.13 -8.56
C ALA A 61 3.52 12.07 -8.96
N SER A 62 3.29 11.41 -10.10
CA SER A 62 4.22 10.41 -10.64
C SER A 62 4.09 10.30 -12.17
N PRO A 63 4.97 9.53 -12.84
CA PRO A 63 4.77 9.12 -14.22
C PRO A 63 3.42 8.40 -14.42
N PHE A 64 2.95 8.36 -15.67
CA PHE A 64 1.60 7.95 -16.07
C PHE A 64 1.14 6.58 -15.52
N CYS A 65 2.03 5.59 -15.42
CA CYS A 65 1.72 4.29 -14.87
C CYS A 65 2.72 3.87 -13.79
N GLY A 66 2.27 3.78 -12.54
CA GLY A 66 3.09 3.28 -11.44
C GLY A 66 2.29 2.53 -10.39
N PHE A 67 2.82 1.39 -9.93
CA PHE A 67 2.23 0.62 -8.82
C PHE A 67 2.05 1.43 -7.52
N ALA A 68 2.75 2.55 -7.38
CA ALA A 68 2.59 3.46 -6.23
C ALA A 68 1.22 4.17 -6.24
N GLN A 69 0.71 4.53 -7.42
CA GLN A 69 -0.62 5.13 -7.57
C GLN A 69 -1.71 4.15 -7.15
N VAL A 70 -1.59 2.90 -7.61
CA VAL A 70 -2.51 1.81 -7.24
C VAL A 70 -2.48 1.57 -5.74
N ALA A 71 -1.27 1.46 -5.16
CA ALA A 71 -1.11 1.27 -3.73
C ALA A 71 -1.71 2.42 -2.91
N LEU A 72 -1.54 3.67 -3.35
CA LEU A 72 -2.13 4.82 -2.68
C LEU A 72 -3.65 4.84 -2.75
N ALA A 73 -4.24 4.57 -3.93
CA ALA A 73 -5.69 4.45 -4.05
C ALA A 73 -6.24 3.32 -3.17
N ALA A 74 -5.61 2.14 -3.18
CA ALA A 74 -6.04 1.00 -2.40
C ALA A 74 -6.00 1.31 -0.89
N SER A 75 -4.89 1.89 -0.40
CA SER A 75 -4.73 2.29 1.00
C SER A 75 -5.72 3.38 1.42
N ALA A 76 -5.93 4.40 0.58
CA ALA A 76 -6.83 5.50 0.92
C ALA A 76 -8.30 5.08 0.92
N ARG A 77 -8.70 4.19 0.00
CA ARG A 77 -10.05 3.62 -0.01
C ARG A 77 -10.35 2.86 1.27
N LYS A 78 -9.39 2.10 1.79
CA LYS A 78 -9.55 1.38 3.07
C LYS A 78 -9.67 2.31 4.28
N LEU A 79 -9.09 3.50 4.21
CA LEU A 79 -9.19 4.52 5.25
C LEU A 79 -10.40 5.45 5.06
N ASP A 80 -11.18 5.31 3.99
CA ASP A 80 -12.28 6.21 3.62
C ASP A 80 -11.84 7.67 3.35
N TYR A 81 -10.67 7.87 2.73
CA TYR A 81 -10.16 9.19 2.34
C TYR A 81 -10.09 9.38 0.83
N LEU A 82 -10.26 10.63 0.41
CA LEU A 82 -10.14 11.05 -0.99
C LEU A 82 -8.67 11.33 -1.35
N VAL A 83 -8.26 10.82 -2.51
CA VAL A 83 -6.92 11.06 -3.09
C VAL A 83 -7.06 11.63 -4.48
N HIS A 84 -6.28 12.68 -4.76
CA HIS A 84 -6.12 13.27 -6.08
C HIS A 84 -4.80 12.81 -6.70
N MET A 85 -4.89 12.10 -7.82
CA MET A 85 -3.71 11.72 -8.58
C MET A 85 -3.44 12.71 -9.70
N LYS A 86 -2.19 13.17 -9.81
CA LYS A 86 -1.72 13.94 -10.96
C LYS A 86 -0.67 13.12 -11.72
N GLN A 87 -1.00 12.74 -12.94
CA GLN A 87 -0.04 12.12 -13.85
C GLN A 87 0.75 13.23 -14.55
N LYS A 88 2.08 13.16 -14.52
CA LYS A 88 2.91 13.98 -15.40
C LYS A 88 2.94 13.29 -16.77
N LEU A 89 2.26 13.88 -17.75
CA LEU A 89 2.43 13.49 -19.16
C LEU A 89 3.82 13.97 -19.58
N SER A 90 4.63 13.07 -20.15
CA SER A 90 5.88 13.47 -20.81
C SER A 90 5.52 14.33 -22.01
N GLU A 91 6.15 15.51 -22.11
CA GLU A 91 6.12 16.38 -23.28
C GLU A 91 6.69 15.70 -24.53
#